data_AF-A0A316PJM6-F1
#
_entry.id   AF-A0A316PJM6-F1
#
_cell.length_a   1.000
_cell.length_b   1.000
_cell.length_c   1.000
_cell.angle_alpha   90.00
_cell.angle_beta   90.00
_cell.angle_gamma   90.00
#
_symmetry.space_group_name_H-M   'P 1'
#
loop_
_entity.id
_entity.type
_entity.pdbx_description
1 polymer ?
#
loop_
_entity_poly.entity_id
_entity_poly.type
_entity_poly.pdbx_seq_one_letter_code
_entity_poly.pdbx_strand_id
1 'polypeptide(L)'
;MSYKFCKKCGTLYNESDGECPRCADRRLTDEGMRDTVYDRGMSAEELEKRRKSDWKHLVIGVPAFIAFIYLVFFLYKIIAK
;
A
#
# COMPACT_ATOMS: atom_id res chain seq x y z
N MET A 1 11.36 29.89 -4.69
CA MET A 1 10.37 29.23 -3.82
C MET A 1 10.38 29.96 -2.49
N SER A 2 9.25 30.55 -2.10
CA SER A 2 9.11 31.32 -0.85
C SER A 2 8.31 30.48 0.14
N TYR A 3 8.93 30.14 1.27
CA TYR A 3 8.29 29.41 2.35
C TYR A 3 7.65 30.40 3.31
N LYS A 4 6.36 30.22 3.61
CA LYS A 4 5.62 31.01 4.59
C LYS A 4 5.25 30.17 5.80
N PHE A 5 5.27 30.81 6.97
CA PHE A 5 4.75 30.21 8.19
C PHE A 5 3.25 30.45 8.28
N CYS A 6 2.49 29.38 8.48
CA CYS A 6 1.06 29.50 8.75
C CYS A 6 0.83 30.06 10.15
N LYS A 7 0.16 31.22 10.25
CA LYS A 7 -0.17 31.86 11.55
C LYS A 7 -1.15 31.06 12.41
N LYS A 8 -1.90 30.10 11.83
CA LYS A 8 -2.90 29.31 12.55
C LYS A 8 -2.33 28.03 13.17
N CYS A 9 -1.45 27.33 12.44
CA CYS A 9 -0.95 26.02 12.86
C CYS A 9 0.59 25.95 12.98
N GLY A 10 1.29 27.06 12.75
CA GLY A 10 2.75 27.14 12.85
C GLY A 10 3.52 26.31 11.81
N THR A 11 2.84 25.76 10.80
CA THR A 11 3.47 24.88 9.81
C THR A 11 4.09 25.72 8.70
N LEU A 12 5.32 25.40 8.32
CA LEU A 12 5.99 25.93 7.13
C LEU A 12 5.35 25.31 5.89
N TYR A 13 4.94 26.15 4.94
CA TYR A 13 4.37 25.70 3.68
C TYR A 13 4.84 26.61 2.55
N ASN A 14 4.78 26.10 1.31
CA ASN A 14 5.08 26.94 0.15
C ASN A 14 3.89 27.84 -0.15
N GLU A 15 4.18 29.09 -0.47
CA GLU A 15 3.15 30.04 -0.87
C GLU A 15 2.45 29.65 -2.19
N SER A 16 3.11 28.85 -3.04
CA SER A 16 2.52 28.32 -4.28
C SER A 16 1.30 27.43 -4.04
N ASP A 17 1.18 26.85 -2.85
CA ASP A 17 0.13 25.89 -2.52
C ASP A 17 -1.18 26.59 -2.07
N GLY A 18 -1.18 27.93 -2.04
CA GLY A 18 -2.34 28.76 -1.74
C GLY A 18 -2.74 28.72 -0.26
N GLU A 19 -3.42 27.66 0.17
CA GLU A 19 -3.85 27.47 1.55
C GLU A 19 -2.89 26.52 2.29
N CYS A 20 -2.69 26.74 3.60
CA CYS A 20 -1.78 25.90 4.37
C CYS A 20 -2.28 24.45 4.36
N PRO A 21 -1.47 23.48 3.89
CA PRO A 21 -1.91 22.10 3.68
C PRO A 21 -2.41 21.48 4.97
N ARG A 22 -1.81 21.81 6.12
CA ARG A 22 -2.23 21.29 7.43
C ARG A 22 -3.54 21.87 7.93
N CYS A 23 -3.87 23.10 7.54
CA CYS A 23 -5.16 23.71 7.87
C CYS A 23 -6.27 23.22 6.95
N ALA A 24 -5.98 23.06 5.66
CA ALA A 24 -6.91 22.50 4.67
C ALA A 24 -7.25 21.04 5.04
N ASP A 25 -6.24 20.24 5.37
CA ASP A 25 -6.39 18.85 5.77
C ASP A 25 -7.21 18.68 7.07
N ARG A 26 -7.01 19.58 8.04
CA ARG A 26 -7.81 19.60 9.27
C ARG A 26 -9.26 19.98 9.00
N ARG A 27 -9.54 20.94 8.11
CA ARG A 27 -10.91 21.29 7.70
C ARG A 27 -11.59 20.12 7.01
N LEU A 28 -10.92 19.48 6.05
CA LEU A 28 -11.45 18.30 5.35
C LEU A 28 -11.75 17.14 6.31
N THR A 29 -10.98 17.01 7.39
CA THR A 29 -11.24 16.02 8.44
C THR A 29 -12.44 16.40 9.31
N ASP A 30 -12.56 17.67 9.69
CA ASP A 30 -13.63 18.20 10.55
C ASP A 30 -14.99 18.24 9.82
N GLU A 31 -14.97 18.54 8.52
CA GLU A 31 -16.14 18.55 7.63
C GLU A 31 -16.55 17.14 7.15
N GLY A 32 -15.89 16.08 7.62
CA GLY A 32 -16.20 14.69 7.28
C GLY A 32 -15.95 14.30 5.82
N MET A 33 -15.43 15.20 4.98
CA MET A 33 -15.15 14.96 3.55
C MET A 33 -13.90 14.11 3.31
N ARG A 34 -13.05 13.92 4.32
CA ARG A 34 -11.85 13.08 4.17
C ARG A 34 -12.19 11.61 3.89
N ASP A 35 -13.29 11.13 4.46
CA ASP A 35 -13.78 9.76 4.29
C ASP A 35 -14.51 9.56 2.94
N THR A 36 -14.86 10.64 2.22
CA THR A 36 -15.44 10.55 0.87
C THR A 36 -14.41 10.65 -0.25
N VAL A 37 -13.22 11.22 0.02
CA VAL A 37 -12.10 11.29 -0.95
C VAL A 37 -11.29 9.99 -0.96
N TYR A 38 -11.21 9.31 0.18
CA TYR A 38 -10.73 7.93 0.26
C TYR A 38 -11.93 7.01 0.34
N ASP A 39 -12.32 6.42 -0.79
CA ASP A 39 -13.36 5.39 -0.86
C ASP A 39 -13.00 4.24 0.10
N ARG A 40 -13.51 4.34 1.34
CA ARG A 40 -13.42 3.34 2.41
C ARG A 40 -14.53 2.29 2.25
N GLY A 41 -15.13 2.17 1.07
CA GLY A 41 -16.14 1.17 0.73
C GLY A 41 -15.58 -0.24 0.50
N MET A 42 -14.55 -0.68 1.22
CA MET A 42 -14.22 -2.10 1.27
C MET A 42 -14.43 -2.60 2.69
N SER A 43 -15.57 -3.27 2.88
CA SER A 43 -15.98 -3.86 4.15
C SER A 43 -14.90 -4.78 4.70
N ALA A 44 -14.66 -4.73 6.01
CA ALA A 44 -13.64 -5.54 6.69
C ALA A 44 -13.81 -7.06 6.44
N GLU A 45 -15.02 -7.51 6.12
CA GLU A 45 -15.33 -8.90 5.77
C GLU A 45 -14.75 -9.34 4.41
N GLU A 46 -14.61 -8.43 3.44
CA GLU A 46 -14.02 -8.75 2.13
C GLU A 46 -12.48 -8.81 2.16
N LEU A 47 -11.86 -8.01 3.04
CA LEU A 47 -10.41 -8.01 3.25
C LEU A 47 -9.91 -9.33 3.89
N GLU A 48 -10.65 -9.90 4.84
CA GLU A 48 -10.25 -11.18 5.46
C GLU A 48 -10.35 -12.37 4.50
N LYS A 49 -11.37 -12.38 3.61
CA LYS A 49 -11.52 -13.43 2.60
C LYS A 49 -10.38 -13.43 1.59
N ARG A 50 -9.92 -12.25 1.13
CA ARG A 50 -8.77 -12.17 0.21
C ARG A 50 -7.44 -12.52 0.90
N ARG A 51 -7.24 -12.09 2.15
CA ARG A 51 -6.01 -12.35 2.91
C ARG A 51 -5.79 -13.84 3.22
N LYS A 52 -6.85 -14.62 3.44
CA LYS A 52 -6.77 -16.08 3.63
C LYS A 52 -6.44 -16.84 2.34
N SER A 53 -6.82 -16.31 1.18
CA SER A 53 -6.55 -16.95 -0.12
C SER A 53 -5.08 -16.80 -0.52
N ASP A 54 -4.51 -15.61 -0.35
CA ASP A 54 -3.13 -15.34 -0.74
C ASP A 54 -2.11 -16.08 0.13
N TRP A 55 -2.40 -16.28 1.42
CA TRP A 55 -1.47 -17.01 2.29
C TRP A 55 -1.33 -18.48 1.90
N LYS A 56 -2.39 -19.11 1.39
CA LYS A 56 -2.33 -20.50 0.88
C LYS A 56 -1.46 -20.59 -0.37
N HIS A 57 -1.57 -19.62 -1.29
CA HIS A 57 -0.73 -19.58 -2.48
C HIS A 57 0.74 -19.31 -2.15
N LEU A 58 1.02 -18.51 -1.12
CA LEU A 58 2.40 -18.24 -0.69
C LEU A 58 3.03 -19.46 0.02
N VAL A 59 2.27 -20.13 0.91
CA VAL A 59 2.74 -21.31 1.64
C VAL A 59 2.89 -22.54 0.75
N ILE A 60 2.05 -22.70 -0.27
CA ILE A 60 2.13 -23.84 -1.20
C ILE A 60 3.05 -23.53 -2.38
N GLY A 61 3.05 -22.28 -2.87
CA GLY A 61 3.82 -21.85 -4.03
C GLY A 61 5.32 -21.93 -3.80
N VAL A 62 5.82 -21.49 -2.64
CA VAL A 62 7.28 -21.49 -2.37
C VAL A 62 7.86 -22.91 -2.30
N PRO A 63 7.32 -23.86 -1.52
CA PRO A 63 7.82 -25.23 -1.51
C PRO A 63 7.68 -25.93 -2.87
N ALA A 64 6.58 -25.71 -3.58
CA ALA A 64 6.37 -26.28 -4.91
C ALA A 64 7.38 -25.74 -5.94
N PHE A 65 7.69 -24.44 -5.89
CA PHE A 65 8.66 -23.80 -6.77
C PHE A 65 10.08 -24.32 -6.52
N ILE A 66 10.48 -24.48 -5.25
CA ILE A 66 11.77 -25.07 -4.88
C ILE A 66 11.87 -26.50 -5.40
N ALA A 67 10.84 -27.34 -5.16
CA ALA A 67 10.80 -28.71 -5.67
C ALA A 67 10.92 -28.78 -7.20
N PHE A 68 10.25 -27.86 -7.92
CA PHE A 68 10.33 -27.78 -9.37
C PHE A 68 11.75 -27.47 -9.87
N ILE A 69 12.46 -26.52 -9.24
CA ILE A 69 13.86 -26.21 -9.59
C ILE A 69 14.75 -27.44 -9.41
N TYR A 70 14.61 -28.17 -8.31
CA TYR A 70 15.39 -29.39 -8.08
C TYR A 70 15.10 -30.48 -9.13
N LEU A 71 13.85 -30.61 -9.56
CA LEU A 71 13.46 -31.57 -10.60
C LEU A 71 14.16 -31.22 -11.93
N VAL A 72 14.11 -29.95 -12.34
CA VAL A 72 14.83 -29.48 -13.55
C VAL A 72 16.33 -29.69 -13.43
N PHE A 73 16.93 -29.39 -12.28
CA PHE A 73 18.35 -29.62 -12.04
C PHE A 73 18.71 -31.11 -12.12
N PHE A 74 17.87 -31.98 -11.56
CA PHE A 74 18.06 -33.42 -11.60
C PHE A 74 17.97 -33.97 -13.03
N LEU A 75 16.97 -33.55 -13.81
CA LEU A 75 16.84 -33.89 -15.22
C LEU A 75 18.04 -33.38 -16.03
N TYR A 76 18.47 -32.14 -15.79
CA TYR A 76 19.67 -31.59 -16.42
C TYR A 76 20.89 -32.45 -16.10
N LYS A 77 21.07 -32.88 -14.85
CA LYS A 77 22.20 -33.74 -14.47
C LYS A 77 22.12 -35.14 -15.09
N ILE A 78 20.93 -35.67 -15.35
CA ILE A 78 20.75 -36.95 -16.06
C ILE A 78 21.07 -36.79 -17.55
N ILE A 79 20.65 -35.69 -18.17
CA ILE A 79 20.84 -35.45 -19.62
C ILE A 79 22.26 -34.98 -19.94
N ALA A 80 22.88 -34.20 -19.04
CA ALA A 80 24.25 -33.70 -19.17
C ALA A 80 25.31 -34.71 -18.71
N LYS A 81 24.90 -35.94 -18.36
CA LYS A 81 25.77 -37.08 -18.11
C LYS A 81 25.79 -37.98 -19.32
#